data_AF-A0A9P4PRD0-F1
#
_entry.id   AF-A0A9P4PRD0-F1
#
_cell.length_a   1.000
_cell.length_b   1.000
_cell.length_c   1.000
_cell.angle_alpha   90.00
_cell.angle_beta   90.00
_cell.angle_gamma   90.00
#
_symmetry.space_group_name_H-M   'P 1'
#
loop_
_entity.id
_entity.type
_entity.pdbx_description
1 polymer ?
#
loop_
_entity_poly.entity_id
_entity_poly.type
_entity_poly.pdbx_seq_one_letter_code
_entity_poly.pdbx_strand_id
1 'polypeptide(L)'
;MVSTRNHPSTFPPPEASPTKSPRKSRTSTPVPTASASSPSRASPSVVVGSVRERVVDTAQGALGNVQNGYTAISGDGGRGSGGWSHTASNVTLAWIAVSIPLVIWDSLYILLRPHTMAGGFLQWPLWKPYEIYAAIDYVYGQPGWDLKDGFGGGQGAVNVIEVILYGLYIMIVYNHGVKAAGGSGVQIGSGVKGWASGGVRVKGSKGNTALIIGFTASVMTLSKTVLYYLVEYYAGFKNTAHNDWFTLFLFYGVMNGLWVIFPAYMTITFGSDILAGLDAAVHEEKKQN
;
A
#
# COMPACT_ATOMS: atom_id res chain seq x y z
N MET A 1 -17.32 48.18 23.65
CA MET A 1 -17.31 48.41 22.18
C MET A 1 -16.10 49.26 21.86
N VAL A 2 -14.99 48.66 21.41
CA VAL A 2 -13.86 49.40 20.83
C VAL A 2 -13.37 48.58 19.64
N SER A 3 -13.42 49.24 18.48
CA SER A 3 -13.11 48.73 17.16
C SER A 3 -11.61 48.83 16.89
N THR A 4 -10.97 47.71 16.53
CA THR A 4 -9.64 47.72 15.91
C THR A 4 -9.64 46.73 14.73
N ARG A 5 -10.02 47.22 13.55
CA ARG A 5 -9.71 46.58 12.27
C ARG A 5 -8.57 47.35 11.63
N ASN A 6 -7.39 46.76 11.56
CA ASN A 6 -6.33 47.16 10.64
C ASN A 6 -5.70 45.89 10.04
N HIS A 7 -5.93 45.71 8.74
CA HIS A 7 -5.14 44.94 7.77
C HIS A 7 -5.25 45.71 6.44
N PRO A 8 -4.35 45.55 5.45
CA PRO A 8 -3.03 44.91 5.43
C PRO A 8 -1.93 45.83 4.86
N SER A 9 -0.65 45.52 5.13
CA SER A 9 0.46 46.08 4.34
C SER A 9 0.70 45.20 3.11
N THR A 10 0.76 45.86 1.96
CA THR A 10 0.83 45.31 0.61
C THR A 10 2.16 44.58 0.37
N PHE A 11 2.10 43.35 -0.17
CA PHE A 11 3.29 42.65 -0.68
C PHE A 11 3.97 43.46 -1.80
N PRO A 12 5.30 43.55 -1.85
CA PRO A 12 5.99 44.12 -3.01
C PRO A 12 5.87 43.17 -4.21
N PRO A 13 5.81 43.70 -5.45
CA PRO A 13 5.68 42.88 -6.65
C PRO A 13 6.96 42.06 -6.92
N PRO A 14 6.84 40.85 -7.49
CA PRO A 14 8.00 40.02 -7.82
C PRO A 14 8.83 40.65 -8.96
N GLU A 15 10.15 40.62 -8.82
CA GLU A 15 11.09 41.06 -9.85
C GLU A 15 10.94 40.22 -11.13
N ALA A 16 10.88 40.93 -12.27
CA ALA A 16 10.73 40.33 -13.59
C ALA A 16 11.99 39.55 -14.00
N SER A 17 11.78 38.33 -14.51
CA SER A 17 12.81 37.49 -15.14
C SER A 17 13.52 38.19 -16.30
N PRO A 18 14.85 38.04 -16.49
CA PRO A 18 15.53 38.70 -17.60
C PRO A 18 15.35 37.91 -18.90
N THR A 19 14.66 38.53 -19.85
CA THR A 19 14.47 38.11 -21.24
C THR A 19 15.73 38.34 -22.09
N LYS A 20 15.98 37.42 -23.03
CA LYS A 20 17.05 37.41 -24.05
C LYS A 20 17.10 38.65 -24.97
N SER A 21 18.32 39.06 -25.36
CA SER A 21 18.80 39.37 -26.75
C SER A 21 20.12 40.21 -26.72
N PRO A 22 20.88 40.44 -27.83
CA PRO A 22 20.95 39.81 -29.15
C PRO A 22 22.39 39.42 -29.62
N ARG A 23 22.42 38.79 -30.80
CA ARG A 23 23.55 38.33 -31.64
C ARG A 23 24.62 39.40 -32.00
N LYS A 24 25.90 39.00 -32.05
CA LYS A 24 26.97 39.65 -32.83
C LYS A 24 27.92 38.62 -33.47
N SER A 25 28.45 38.97 -34.64
CA SER A 25 29.11 38.17 -35.68
C SER A 25 30.65 38.14 -35.61
N ARG A 26 31.27 37.32 -36.50
CA ARG A 26 32.68 37.25 -37.00
C ARG A 26 33.51 36.05 -36.49
N THR A 27 34.31 35.27 -37.24
CA THR A 27 34.61 35.03 -38.69
C THR A 27 35.47 33.73 -38.80
N SER A 28 35.37 32.95 -39.91
CA SER A 28 36.41 32.16 -40.68
C SER A 28 37.44 31.25 -39.94
N THR A 29 37.83 30.02 -40.33
CA THR A 29 37.96 29.20 -41.59
C THR A 29 38.57 27.81 -41.19
N PRO A 30 38.85 26.80 -42.07
CA PRO A 30 38.23 26.33 -43.32
C PRO A 30 37.93 24.80 -43.33
N VAL A 31 37.33 24.35 -44.45
CA VAL A 31 36.82 23.00 -44.79
C VAL A 31 37.87 22.16 -45.58
N PRO A 32 37.68 20.84 -45.75
CA PRO A 32 37.86 20.24 -47.07
C PRO A 32 36.61 19.50 -47.59
N THR A 33 36.29 19.80 -48.85
CA THR A 33 35.39 19.18 -49.85
C THR A 33 35.77 17.71 -50.09
N ALA A 34 34.99 16.78 -50.65
CA ALA A 34 33.69 16.69 -51.32
C ALA A 34 33.25 15.19 -51.21
N SER A 35 31.98 14.80 -51.33
CA SER A 35 31.42 14.29 -52.59
C SER A 35 29.94 13.87 -52.41
N ALA A 36 29.20 14.01 -53.50
CA ALA A 36 27.75 13.92 -53.61
C ALA A 36 27.14 12.51 -53.49
N SER A 37 25.92 12.43 -52.96
CA SER A 37 24.78 11.78 -53.61
C SER A 37 23.51 11.91 -52.75
N SER A 38 22.46 12.52 -53.30
CA SER A 38 21.08 12.38 -52.83
C SER A 38 20.47 11.12 -53.47
N PRO A 39 19.51 10.45 -52.82
CA PRO A 39 18.12 10.70 -53.24
C PRO A 39 17.07 10.73 -52.11
N SER A 40 16.03 11.53 -52.37
CA SER A 40 14.61 11.40 -51.96
C SER A 40 14.19 11.16 -50.50
N ARG A 41 13.69 12.25 -49.89
CA ARG A 41 12.37 12.42 -49.25
C ARG A 41 11.61 11.16 -48.76
N ALA A 42 11.50 11.01 -47.44
CA ALA A 42 10.28 10.60 -46.73
C ALA A 42 10.36 10.99 -45.24
N SER A 43 9.43 11.83 -44.77
CA SER A 43 9.26 12.15 -43.35
C SER A 43 8.43 11.05 -42.67
N PRO A 44 8.81 10.51 -41.51
CA PRO A 44 7.90 9.68 -40.73
C PRO A 44 7.09 10.58 -39.79
N SER A 45 5.79 10.69 -40.07
CA SER A 45 4.79 11.11 -39.09
C SER A 45 4.76 10.08 -37.96
N VAL A 46 5.12 10.49 -36.75
CA VAL A 46 5.09 9.65 -35.55
C VAL A 46 3.63 9.35 -35.20
N VAL A 47 3.23 8.10 -35.37
CA VAL A 47 1.94 7.55 -34.97
C VAL A 47 1.92 7.40 -33.44
N VAL A 48 1.19 8.28 -32.75
CA VAL A 48 0.93 8.26 -31.29
C VAL A 48 -0.11 7.18 -30.93
N GLY A 49 0.05 5.97 -31.47
CA GLY A 49 -0.86 4.83 -31.26
C GLY A 49 -0.27 3.68 -30.43
N SER A 50 1.03 3.37 -30.61
CA SER A 50 1.54 2.04 -30.19
C SER A 50 2.09 1.92 -28.76
N VAL A 51 2.05 2.99 -27.95
CA VAL A 51 2.49 2.92 -26.55
C VAL A 51 1.33 2.52 -25.63
N ARG A 52 0.10 2.97 -25.91
CA ARG A 52 -1.08 2.52 -25.16
C ARG A 52 -1.37 1.05 -25.40
N GLU A 53 -1.32 0.58 -26.64
CA GLU A 53 -1.52 -0.84 -26.95
C GLU A 53 -0.44 -1.72 -26.31
N ARG A 54 0.85 -1.35 -26.37
CA ARG A 54 1.91 -2.14 -25.74
C ARG A 54 1.85 -2.15 -24.21
N VAL A 55 1.42 -1.06 -23.58
CA VAL A 55 1.23 -1.02 -22.12
C VAL A 55 0.00 -1.83 -21.71
N VAL A 56 -1.07 -1.80 -22.53
CA VAL A 56 -2.27 -2.63 -22.32
C VAL A 56 -1.97 -4.11 -22.54
N ASP A 57 -1.19 -4.47 -23.56
CA ASP A 57 -0.78 -5.86 -23.85
C ASP A 57 0.20 -6.39 -22.79
N THR A 58 1.11 -5.55 -22.29
CA THR A 58 2.03 -5.94 -21.20
C THR A 58 1.28 -6.06 -19.87
N ALA A 59 0.30 -5.19 -19.62
CA ALA A 59 -0.58 -5.30 -18.46
C ALA A 59 -1.51 -6.52 -18.57
N GLN A 60 -2.07 -6.81 -19.74
CA GLN A 60 -2.89 -8.01 -20.00
C GLN A 60 -2.05 -9.29 -19.96
N GLY A 61 -0.80 -9.27 -20.41
CA GLY A 61 0.12 -10.41 -20.30
C GLY A 61 0.55 -10.68 -18.86
N ALA A 62 0.79 -9.63 -18.07
CA ALA A 62 1.07 -9.75 -16.65
C ALA A 62 -0.16 -10.21 -15.83
N LEU A 63 -1.36 -9.73 -16.19
CA LEU A 63 -2.64 -10.16 -15.59
C LEU A 63 -3.10 -11.54 -16.07
N GLY A 64 -2.76 -11.95 -17.30
CA GLY A 64 -3.12 -13.24 -17.88
C GLY A 64 -2.27 -14.40 -17.37
N ASN A 65 -0.97 -14.17 -17.11
CA ASN A 65 -0.11 -15.14 -16.43
C ASN A 65 -0.44 -15.28 -14.95
N VAL A 66 -0.97 -14.20 -14.35
CA VAL A 66 -1.64 -14.25 -13.07
C VAL A 66 -2.80 -15.24 -13.22
N GLN A 67 -3.78 -15.01 -14.09
CA GLN A 67 -5.01 -15.82 -14.25
C GLN A 67 -4.83 -17.36 -14.30
N ASN A 68 -3.74 -17.88 -14.87
CA ASN A 68 -3.46 -19.33 -14.93
C ASN A 68 -3.06 -19.99 -13.59
N GLY A 69 -2.69 -19.21 -12.56
CA GLY A 69 -2.40 -19.70 -11.21
C GLY A 69 -3.57 -19.53 -10.22
N TYR A 70 -4.63 -18.82 -10.61
CA TYR A 70 -5.81 -18.57 -9.77
C TYR A 70 -6.93 -19.51 -10.20
N THR A 71 -6.85 -20.76 -9.79
CA THR A 71 -8.09 -21.48 -9.52
C THR A 71 -8.77 -20.74 -8.39
N ALA A 72 -9.69 -19.83 -8.73
CA ALA A 72 -10.79 -19.51 -7.85
C ALA A 72 -11.29 -20.87 -7.35
N ILE A 73 -11.28 -21.08 -6.03
CA ILE A 73 -12.03 -22.19 -5.46
C ILE A 73 -13.48 -21.82 -5.74
N SER A 74 -13.94 -22.17 -6.95
CA SER A 74 -15.34 -22.34 -7.24
C SER A 74 -15.82 -23.25 -6.12
N GLY A 75 -16.67 -22.69 -5.27
CA GLY A 75 -17.39 -23.47 -4.29
C GLY A 75 -17.95 -24.68 -5.02
N ASP A 76 -17.55 -25.85 -4.53
CA ASP A 76 -18.14 -27.17 -4.75
C ASP A 76 -18.77 -27.39 -6.13
N GLY A 77 -18.15 -28.26 -6.93
CA GLY A 77 -18.71 -28.81 -8.18
C GLY A 77 -19.97 -29.68 -7.96
N GLY A 78 -20.78 -29.40 -6.95
CA GLY A 78 -22.09 -29.97 -6.70
C GLY A 78 -23.17 -28.97 -7.10
N ARG A 79 -24.04 -29.40 -8.02
CA ARG A 79 -25.33 -28.77 -8.35
C ARG A 79 -26.09 -28.40 -7.06
N GLY A 80 -25.96 -27.15 -6.64
CA GLY A 80 -26.71 -26.57 -5.53
C GLY A 80 -26.61 -25.05 -5.60
N SER A 81 -27.74 -24.36 -5.43
CA SER A 81 -27.90 -22.91 -5.44
C SER A 81 -27.19 -22.22 -4.27
N GLY A 82 -25.87 -22.35 -4.18
CA GLY A 82 -25.05 -21.69 -3.18
C GLY A 82 -24.86 -20.24 -3.57
N GLY A 83 -25.69 -19.33 -3.05
CA GLY A 83 -25.50 -17.90 -3.22
C GLY A 83 -24.09 -17.44 -2.79
N TRP A 84 -23.60 -16.38 -3.43
CA TRP A 84 -22.28 -15.80 -3.24
C TRP A 84 -21.87 -15.70 -1.75
N SER A 85 -20.58 -15.91 -1.47
CA SER A 85 -19.99 -15.74 -0.14
C SER A 85 -18.50 -15.37 -0.19
N HIS A 86 -18.07 -14.52 0.73
CA HIS A 86 -16.65 -14.29 1.01
C HIS A 86 -16.15 -15.29 2.03
N THR A 87 -14.93 -15.80 1.86
CA THR A 87 -14.33 -16.70 2.85
C THR A 87 -12.99 -16.17 3.37
N ALA A 88 -12.98 -15.74 4.63
CA ALA A 88 -11.77 -15.33 5.32
C ALA A 88 -10.85 -16.54 5.57
N SER A 89 -9.66 -16.56 4.96
CA SER A 89 -8.70 -17.64 5.18
C SER A 89 -8.18 -17.67 6.62
N ASN A 90 -7.85 -18.84 7.14
CA ASN A 90 -7.25 -18.97 8.48
C ASN A 90 -5.93 -18.19 8.62
N VAL A 91 -5.15 -18.08 7.54
CA VAL A 91 -3.94 -17.25 7.49
C VAL A 91 -4.28 -15.78 7.69
N THR A 92 -5.28 -15.27 6.98
CA THR A 92 -5.78 -13.90 7.14
C THR A 92 -6.25 -13.65 8.58
N LEU A 93 -7.03 -14.57 9.15
CA LEU A 93 -7.55 -14.42 10.50
C LEU A 93 -6.44 -14.42 11.56
N ALA A 94 -5.44 -15.30 11.43
CA ALA A 94 -4.30 -15.30 12.34
C ALA A 94 -3.44 -14.04 12.19
N TRP A 95 -3.21 -13.57 10.97
CA TRP A 95 -2.49 -12.31 10.76
C TRP A 95 -3.22 -11.15 11.43
N ILE A 96 -4.52 -11.01 11.22
CA ILE A 96 -5.31 -9.93 11.84
C ILE A 96 -5.32 -10.06 13.37
N ALA A 97 -5.42 -11.28 13.91
CA ALA A 97 -5.39 -11.52 15.35
C ALA A 97 -4.06 -11.10 16.00
N VAL A 98 -2.94 -11.24 15.28
CA VAL A 98 -1.63 -10.76 15.72
C VAL A 98 -1.44 -9.26 15.45
N SER A 99 -1.93 -8.77 14.31
CA SER A 99 -1.70 -7.39 13.89
C SER A 99 -2.48 -6.38 14.75
N ILE A 100 -3.75 -6.64 15.07
CA ILE A 100 -4.57 -5.68 15.84
C ILE A 100 -3.90 -5.28 17.17
N PRO A 101 -3.49 -6.23 18.05
CA PRO A 101 -2.81 -5.86 19.30
C PRO A 101 -1.51 -5.07 19.07
N LEU A 102 -0.69 -5.47 18.09
CA LEU A 102 0.58 -4.80 17.80
C LEU A 102 0.38 -3.40 17.22
N VAL A 103 -0.62 -3.21 16.36
CA VAL A 103 -0.91 -1.91 15.75
C VAL A 103 -1.57 -0.98 16.76
N ILE A 104 -2.42 -1.48 17.67
CA ILE A 104 -2.90 -0.71 18.82
C ILE A 104 -1.71 -0.25 19.67
N TRP A 105 -0.81 -1.18 19.99
CA TRP A 105 0.38 -0.91 20.78
C TRP A 105 1.23 0.21 20.15
N ASP A 106 1.49 0.08 18.85
CA ASP A 106 2.26 1.04 18.06
C ASP A 106 1.61 2.42 17.94
N SER A 107 0.31 2.44 17.65
CA SER A 107 -0.47 3.69 17.55
C SER A 107 -0.44 4.46 18.85
N LEU A 108 -0.69 3.77 19.97
CA LEU A 108 -0.71 4.40 21.29
C LEU A 108 0.68 4.87 21.69
N TYR A 109 1.73 4.11 21.38
CA TYR A 109 3.10 4.57 21.60
C TYR A 109 3.35 5.91 20.89
N ILE A 110 3.09 5.98 19.58
CA ILE A 110 3.37 7.18 18.76
C ILE A 110 2.48 8.38 19.11
N LEU A 111 1.18 8.17 19.30
CA LEU A 111 0.20 9.25 19.47
C LEU A 111 0.19 9.85 20.87
N LEU A 112 0.64 9.10 21.88
CA LEU A 112 0.72 9.57 23.27
C LEU A 112 2.13 10.08 23.62
N ARG A 113 3.03 10.26 22.64
CA ARG A 113 4.32 10.91 22.86
C ARG A 113 4.11 12.34 23.38
N PRO A 114 4.91 12.80 24.36
CA PRO A 114 6.12 12.15 24.88
C PRO A 114 5.87 11.25 26.10
N HIS A 115 4.63 11.09 26.57
CA HIS A 115 4.32 10.35 27.80
C HIS A 115 4.70 8.86 27.73
N THR A 116 4.77 8.34 26.52
CA THR A 116 5.12 6.97 26.17
C THR A 116 6.62 6.75 25.94
N MET A 117 7.39 7.82 25.75
CA MET A 117 8.83 7.77 25.48
C MET A 117 9.63 7.60 26.78
N ALA A 118 10.95 7.39 26.65
CA ALA A 118 11.86 7.33 27.79
C ALA A 118 11.68 8.53 28.74
N GLY A 119 11.43 8.26 30.01
CA GLY A 119 11.17 9.28 31.03
C GLY A 119 9.72 9.79 31.08
N GLY A 120 8.84 9.31 30.20
CA GLY A 120 7.41 9.59 30.23
C GLY A 120 6.66 8.75 31.27
N PHE A 121 5.55 9.28 31.79
CA PHE A 121 4.81 8.62 32.89
C PHE A 121 4.04 7.36 32.46
N LEU A 122 3.68 7.21 31.17
CA LEU A 122 3.01 6.02 30.62
C LEU A 122 4.01 4.97 30.13
N GLN A 123 5.30 5.29 30.15
CA GLN A 123 6.34 4.45 29.59
C GLN A 123 6.45 3.09 30.31
N TRP A 124 6.44 3.09 31.63
CA TRP A 124 6.49 1.87 32.44
C TRP A 124 5.08 1.44 32.86
N PRO A 125 4.74 0.13 32.82
CA PRO A 125 5.58 -0.99 32.40
C PRO A 125 5.49 -1.32 30.91
N LEU A 126 4.45 -0.83 30.24
CA LEU A 126 4.06 -1.41 28.97
C LEU A 126 5.03 -1.04 27.85
N TRP A 127 5.45 0.22 27.74
CA TRP A 127 6.19 0.74 26.58
C TRP A 127 7.71 0.76 26.80
N LYS A 128 8.21 0.19 27.90
CA LYS A 128 9.66 0.06 28.12
C LYS A 128 10.40 -0.63 26.96
N PRO A 129 9.86 -1.70 26.34
CA PRO A 129 10.50 -2.33 25.18
C PRO A 129 10.66 -1.41 23.97
N TYR A 130 9.79 -0.38 23.83
CA TYR A 130 9.88 0.57 22.72
C TYR A 130 11.14 1.44 22.77
N GLU A 131 11.83 1.57 23.91
CA GLU A 131 13.11 2.29 23.95
C GLU A 131 14.15 1.65 23.01
N ILE A 132 14.16 0.32 22.92
CA ILE A 132 15.05 -0.42 22.03
C ILE A 132 14.70 -0.11 20.58
N TYR A 133 13.40 -0.19 20.25
CA TYR A 133 12.94 0.09 18.89
C TYR A 133 13.14 1.55 18.48
N ALA A 134 12.88 2.48 19.40
CA ALA A 134 13.09 3.92 19.23
C ALA A 134 14.56 4.32 19.10
N ALA A 135 15.48 3.52 19.63
CA ALA A 135 16.91 3.67 19.41
C ALA A 135 17.34 3.14 18.03
N ILE A 136 16.66 2.13 17.51
CA ILE A 136 16.91 1.57 16.17
C ILE A 136 16.34 2.49 15.09
N ASP A 137 15.09 2.92 15.22
CA ASP A 137 14.43 3.80 14.27
C ASP A 137 14.10 5.15 14.91
N TYR A 138 14.80 6.19 14.46
CA TYR A 138 14.60 7.54 14.96
C TYR A 138 13.24 8.17 14.64
N VAL A 139 12.44 7.61 13.72
CA VAL A 139 11.03 7.99 13.56
C VAL A 139 10.24 7.78 14.87
N TYR A 140 10.60 6.72 15.60
CA TYR A 140 10.02 6.33 16.89
C TYR A 140 10.72 7.00 18.09
N GLY A 141 11.95 7.45 17.89
CA GLY A 141 12.83 8.00 18.93
C GLY A 141 12.72 9.49 19.20
N GLN A 142 13.58 9.92 20.14
CA GLN A 142 13.75 11.31 20.52
C GLN A 142 14.06 12.22 19.33
N PRO A 143 14.92 11.85 18.37
CA PRO A 143 15.21 12.71 17.23
C PRO A 143 13.97 13.05 16.40
N GLY A 144 13.11 12.06 16.11
CA GLY A 144 11.86 12.31 15.38
C GLY A 144 10.89 13.23 16.14
N TRP A 145 10.83 13.11 17.47
CA TRP A 145 10.00 13.98 18.31
C TRP A 145 10.50 15.43 18.41
N ASP A 146 11.81 15.60 18.58
CA ASP A 146 12.47 16.90 18.72
C ASP A 146 12.43 17.67 17.40
N LEU A 147 12.63 16.98 16.28
CA LEU A 147 12.55 17.54 14.93
C LEU A 147 11.11 17.82 14.46
N LYS A 148 10.10 17.44 15.26
CA LYS A 148 8.68 17.52 14.88
C LYS A 148 8.40 16.85 13.54
N ASP A 149 9.00 15.67 13.34
CA ASP A 149 8.79 14.88 12.13
C ASP A 149 7.34 14.37 12.10
N GLY A 150 6.53 14.95 11.21
CA GLY A 150 5.11 14.63 11.08
C GLY A 150 4.85 13.22 10.55
N PHE A 151 5.86 12.57 9.97
CA PHE A 151 5.70 11.26 9.35
C PHE A 151 5.30 10.18 10.37
N GLY A 152 5.99 10.11 11.51
CA GLY A 152 5.67 9.14 12.57
C GLY A 152 4.24 9.33 13.11
N GLY A 153 3.84 10.57 13.40
CA GLY A 153 2.47 10.87 13.84
C GLY A 153 1.41 10.49 12.79
N GLY A 154 1.70 10.75 11.51
CA GLY A 154 0.86 10.33 10.39
C GLY A 154 0.70 8.81 10.30
N GLN A 155 1.79 8.06 10.46
CA GLN A 155 1.76 6.58 10.53
C GLN A 155 0.86 6.11 11.67
N GLY A 156 1.01 6.69 12.87
CA GLY A 156 0.18 6.37 14.03
C GLY A 156 -1.32 6.64 13.80
N ALA A 157 -1.68 7.72 13.10
CA ALA A 157 -3.07 8.01 12.77
C ALA A 157 -3.67 7.00 11.78
N VAL A 158 -2.90 6.60 10.75
CA VAL A 158 -3.33 5.56 9.80
C VAL A 158 -3.45 4.20 10.50
N ASN A 159 -2.58 3.90 11.47
CA ASN A 159 -2.66 2.69 12.29
C ASN A 159 -3.97 2.62 13.11
N VAL A 160 -4.49 3.75 13.61
CA VAL A 160 -5.82 3.78 14.27
C VAL A 160 -6.92 3.38 13.29
N ILE A 161 -6.88 3.88 12.06
CA ILE A 161 -7.84 3.51 11.01
C ILE A 161 -7.72 2.01 10.69
N GLU A 162 -6.49 1.48 10.62
CA GLU A 162 -6.22 0.06 10.37
C GLU A 162 -6.89 -0.82 11.43
N VAL A 163 -6.73 -0.48 12.71
CA VAL A 163 -7.36 -1.19 13.83
C VAL A 163 -8.89 -1.16 13.72
N ILE A 164 -9.48 -0.02 13.38
CA ILE A 164 -10.93 0.11 13.22
C ILE A 164 -11.42 -0.80 12.08
N LEU A 165 -10.79 -0.73 10.91
CA LEU A 165 -11.23 -1.51 9.75
C LEU A 165 -11.05 -3.02 9.97
N TYR A 166 -9.90 -3.47 10.49
CA TYR A 166 -9.71 -4.89 10.80
C TYR A 166 -10.60 -5.35 11.96
N GLY A 167 -10.87 -4.50 12.94
CA GLY A 167 -11.83 -4.77 14.01
C GLY A 167 -13.25 -4.98 13.47
N LEU A 168 -13.71 -4.11 12.57
CA LEU A 168 -15.00 -4.26 11.89
C LEU A 168 -15.05 -5.52 11.01
N TYR A 169 -13.98 -5.80 10.28
CA TYR A 169 -13.86 -7.02 9.48
C TYR A 169 -14.03 -8.27 10.34
N ILE A 170 -13.24 -8.42 11.41
CA ILE A 170 -13.31 -9.56 12.31
C ILE A 170 -14.66 -9.63 13.03
N MET A 171 -15.24 -8.50 13.43
CA MET A 171 -16.57 -8.46 14.03
C MET A 171 -17.64 -9.06 13.10
N ILE A 172 -17.62 -8.70 11.81
CA ILE A 172 -18.55 -9.26 10.82
C ILE A 172 -18.29 -10.76 10.63
N VAL A 173 -17.03 -11.16 10.47
CA VAL A 173 -16.64 -12.56 10.31
C VAL A 173 -17.03 -13.41 11.52
N TYR A 174 -16.87 -12.88 12.74
CA TYR A 174 -17.23 -13.57 13.98
C TYR A 174 -18.75 -13.74 14.13
N ASN A 175 -19.52 -12.68 13.86
CA ASN A 175 -20.98 -12.69 14.06
C ASN A 175 -21.76 -13.41 12.95
N HIS A 176 -21.21 -13.49 11.74
CA HIS A 176 -21.92 -14.02 10.56
C HIS A 176 -21.18 -15.17 9.87
N GLY A 177 -20.06 -15.60 10.43
CA GLY A 177 -19.20 -16.62 9.86
C GLY A 177 -19.65 -18.04 10.17
N VAL A 178 -19.52 -18.90 9.17
CA VAL A 178 -19.64 -20.36 9.32
C VAL A 178 -18.33 -20.98 8.89
N LYS A 179 -17.79 -21.91 9.70
CA LYS A 179 -16.54 -22.61 9.38
C LYS A 179 -16.64 -23.27 8.00
N ALA A 180 -15.58 -23.12 7.20
CA ALA A 180 -15.49 -23.66 5.86
C ALA A 180 -14.18 -24.46 5.70
N ALA A 181 -14.27 -25.59 5.00
CA ALA A 181 -13.12 -26.46 4.73
C ALA A 181 -12.13 -25.87 3.71
N GLY A 182 -12.55 -24.85 2.94
CA GLY A 182 -11.73 -24.09 2.01
C GLY A 182 -11.87 -22.59 2.25
N GLY A 183 -10.75 -21.88 2.42
CA GLY A 183 -10.68 -20.41 2.48
C GLY A 183 -10.54 -19.79 1.09
N SER A 184 -11.03 -18.55 0.90
CA SER A 184 -10.64 -17.75 -0.26
C SER A 184 -9.21 -17.28 -0.02
N GLY A 185 -8.28 -17.75 -0.83
CA GLY A 185 -6.85 -17.51 -0.66
C GLY A 185 -6.07 -17.96 -1.89
N VAL A 186 -5.07 -17.19 -2.28
CA VAL A 186 -4.08 -17.64 -3.27
C VAL A 186 -3.34 -18.82 -2.65
N GLN A 187 -3.53 -20.03 -3.18
CA GLN A 187 -2.69 -21.17 -2.83
C GLN A 187 -1.30 -20.94 -3.42
N ILE A 188 -0.45 -20.20 -2.70
CA ILE A 188 0.97 -20.14 -3.03
C ILE A 188 1.54 -21.53 -2.76
N GLY A 189 1.55 -22.35 -3.80
CA GLY A 189 1.92 -23.76 -3.77
C GLY A 189 0.70 -24.69 -3.82
N SER A 190 0.63 -25.49 -4.89
CA SER A 190 -0.24 -26.66 -5.02
C SER A 190 0.13 -27.70 -3.94
N GLY A 191 -0.23 -27.46 -2.68
CA GLY A 191 0.25 -28.31 -1.60
C GLY A 191 0.01 -27.86 -0.17
N VAL A 192 -0.56 -26.68 0.09
CA VAL A 192 -0.89 -26.26 1.46
C VAL A 192 -2.10 -27.08 1.97
N LYS A 193 -1.83 -28.29 2.44
CA LYS A 193 -2.79 -29.16 3.13
C LYS A 193 -2.78 -28.81 4.62
N GLY A 194 -3.95 -28.66 5.24
CA GLY A 194 -4.10 -28.53 6.70
C GLY A 194 -4.86 -27.28 7.12
N TRP A 195 -4.66 -26.82 8.36
CA TRP A 195 -5.41 -25.67 8.93
C TRP A 195 -5.35 -24.41 8.07
N ALA A 196 -4.24 -24.15 7.39
CA ALA A 196 -4.07 -22.99 6.52
C ALA A 196 -5.00 -22.97 5.30
N SER A 197 -5.54 -24.12 4.86
CA SER A 197 -6.51 -24.18 3.77
C SER A 197 -7.95 -23.90 4.21
N GLY A 198 -8.21 -23.93 5.53
CA GLY A 198 -9.53 -23.64 6.08
C GLY A 198 -9.84 -22.15 6.14
N GLY A 199 -11.07 -21.84 6.55
CA GLY A 199 -11.48 -20.46 6.75
C GLY A 199 -12.87 -20.29 7.36
N VAL A 200 -13.31 -19.05 7.42
CA VAL A 200 -14.64 -18.67 7.89
C VAL A 200 -15.39 -17.98 6.77
N ARG A 201 -16.53 -18.56 6.39
CA ARG A 201 -17.35 -18.12 5.27
C ARG A 201 -18.50 -17.25 5.74
N VAL A 202 -18.66 -16.10 5.10
CA VAL A 202 -19.73 -15.13 5.34
C VAL A 202 -20.54 -14.96 4.07
N LYS A 203 -21.84 -15.27 4.12
CA LYS A 203 -22.73 -15.26 2.95
C LYS A 203 -23.37 -13.90 2.69
N GLY A 204 -23.72 -13.64 1.44
CA GLY A 204 -24.57 -12.52 1.02
C GLY A 204 -23.98 -11.14 1.34
N SER A 205 -24.87 -10.15 1.54
CA SER A 205 -24.48 -8.74 1.72
C SER A 205 -23.46 -8.51 2.85
N LYS A 206 -23.54 -9.27 3.95
CA LYS A 206 -22.56 -9.17 5.05
C LYS A 206 -21.16 -9.60 4.63
N GLY A 207 -21.06 -10.64 3.81
CA GLY A 207 -19.78 -11.06 3.24
C GLY A 207 -19.22 -10.00 2.29
N ASN A 208 -20.07 -9.35 1.47
CA ASN A 208 -19.65 -8.25 0.60
C ASN A 208 -19.07 -7.09 1.43
N THR A 209 -19.76 -6.69 2.50
CA THR A 209 -19.28 -5.65 3.40
C THR A 209 -17.95 -6.00 4.04
N ALA A 210 -17.81 -7.22 4.58
CA ALA A 210 -16.55 -7.70 5.13
C ALA A 210 -15.43 -7.63 4.09
N LEU A 211 -15.68 -8.16 2.89
CA LEU A 211 -14.70 -8.20 1.82
C LEU A 211 -14.18 -6.80 1.44
N ILE A 212 -15.05 -5.81 1.28
CA ILE A 212 -14.64 -4.43 0.95
C ILE A 212 -13.87 -3.78 2.09
N ILE A 213 -14.28 -3.97 3.35
CA ILE A 213 -13.58 -3.45 4.52
C ILE A 213 -12.17 -4.06 4.60
N GLY A 214 -12.07 -5.38 4.49
CA GLY A 214 -10.80 -6.10 4.53
C GLY A 214 -9.87 -5.69 3.38
N PHE A 215 -10.39 -5.56 2.16
CA PHE A 215 -9.64 -5.08 1.00
C PHE A 215 -9.08 -3.68 1.25
N THR A 216 -9.93 -2.75 1.68
CA THR A 216 -9.55 -1.35 1.95
C THR A 216 -8.46 -1.27 3.02
N ALA A 217 -8.62 -2.00 4.12
CA ALA A 217 -7.61 -2.07 5.18
C ALA A 217 -6.27 -2.60 4.66
N SER A 218 -6.29 -3.71 3.92
CA SER A 218 -5.07 -4.33 3.39
C SER A 218 -4.30 -3.42 2.43
N VAL A 219 -4.99 -2.74 1.52
CA VAL A 219 -4.39 -1.80 0.56
C VAL A 219 -3.79 -0.61 1.30
N MET A 220 -4.51 -0.07 2.28
CA MET A 220 -4.04 1.06 3.09
C MET A 220 -2.78 0.68 3.88
N THR A 221 -2.78 -0.45 4.58
CA THR A 221 -1.62 -0.94 5.33
C THR A 221 -0.43 -1.16 4.41
N LEU A 222 -0.63 -1.82 3.27
CA LEU A 222 0.44 -2.04 2.29
C LEU A 222 1.02 -0.71 1.80
N SER A 223 0.16 0.22 1.40
CA SER A 223 0.57 1.54 0.88
C SER A 223 1.36 2.33 1.92
N LYS A 224 0.87 2.32 3.18
CA LYS A 224 1.50 2.96 4.32
C LYS A 224 2.92 2.41 4.56
N THR A 225 3.08 1.09 4.56
CA THR A 225 4.38 0.45 4.84
C THR A 225 5.35 0.60 3.67
N VAL A 226 4.87 0.53 2.42
CA VAL A 226 5.71 0.86 1.25
C VAL A 226 6.17 2.31 1.30
N LEU A 227 5.27 3.24 1.66
CA LEU A 227 5.61 4.65 1.83
C LEU A 227 6.66 4.85 2.92
N TYR A 228 6.61 4.09 4.02
CA TYR A 228 7.65 4.09 5.06
C TYR A 228 9.04 3.74 4.51
N TYR A 229 9.16 2.66 3.74
CA TYR A 229 10.42 2.33 3.09
C TYR A 229 10.89 3.39 2.09
N LEU A 230 9.96 3.96 1.31
CA LEU A 230 10.30 5.00 0.33
C LEU A 230 10.77 6.29 1.00
N VAL A 231 10.09 6.72 2.07
CA VAL A 231 10.49 7.91 2.84
C VAL A 231 11.89 7.72 3.41
N GLU A 232 12.19 6.55 3.98
CA GLU A 232 13.52 6.27 4.52
C GLU A 232 14.60 6.25 3.42
N TYR A 233 14.30 5.63 2.27
CA TYR A 233 15.19 5.63 1.11
C TYR A 233 15.48 7.04 0.60
N TYR A 234 14.45 7.86 0.39
CA TYR A 234 14.62 9.25 -0.08
C TYR A 234 15.22 10.18 0.97
N ALA A 235 15.15 9.81 2.25
CA ALA A 235 15.83 10.51 3.34
C ALA A 235 17.28 10.05 3.54
N GLY A 236 17.82 9.19 2.66
CA GLY A 236 19.18 8.69 2.76
C GLY A 236 19.42 7.80 3.97
N PHE A 237 18.39 7.07 4.42
CA PHE A 237 18.40 6.21 5.60
C PHE A 237 18.78 6.95 6.90
N LYS A 238 18.45 8.24 7.00
CA LYS A 238 18.81 9.09 8.15
C LYS A 238 18.35 8.54 9.51
N ASN A 239 17.28 7.74 9.55
CA ASN A 239 16.68 7.26 10.79
C ASN A 239 17.19 5.88 11.20
N THR A 240 17.83 5.15 10.29
CA THR A 240 18.15 3.73 10.46
C THR A 240 19.61 3.40 10.18
N ALA A 241 20.32 4.17 9.36
CA ALA A 241 21.69 3.86 8.91
C ALA A 241 22.76 3.80 10.02
N HIS A 242 22.46 4.29 11.23
CA HIS A 242 23.38 4.23 12.36
C HIS A 242 23.48 2.84 13.02
N ASN A 243 22.60 1.91 12.65
CA ASN A 243 22.58 0.57 13.21
C ASN A 243 23.51 -0.40 12.48
N ASP A 244 23.93 -1.47 13.15
CA ASP A 244 24.64 -2.56 12.50
C ASP A 244 23.72 -3.33 11.53
N TRP A 245 24.33 -4.03 10.58
CA TRP A 245 23.61 -4.73 9.52
C TRP A 245 22.64 -5.79 10.04
N PHE A 246 22.96 -6.50 11.13
CA PHE A 246 22.08 -7.54 11.66
C PHE A 246 20.84 -6.94 12.32
N THR A 247 21.01 -5.88 13.11
CA THR A 247 19.90 -5.11 13.70
C THR A 247 18.99 -4.54 12.61
N LEU A 248 19.56 -3.94 11.56
CA LEU A 248 18.78 -3.46 10.42
C LEU A 248 18.01 -4.57 9.72
N PHE A 249 18.68 -5.68 9.40
CA PHE A 249 18.04 -6.79 8.71
C PHE A 249 16.86 -7.33 9.51
N LEU A 250 17.03 -7.56 10.81
CA LEU A 250 16.00 -8.18 11.65
C LEU A 250 14.85 -7.21 12.00
N PHE A 251 15.17 -6.05 12.57
CA PHE A 251 14.15 -5.13 13.11
C PHE A 251 13.58 -4.19 12.06
N TYR A 252 14.38 -3.74 11.09
CA TYR A 252 13.88 -2.90 10.02
C TYR A 252 13.37 -3.75 8.84
N GLY A 253 14.17 -4.70 8.35
CA GLY A 253 13.83 -5.50 7.17
C GLY A 253 12.75 -6.56 7.42
N VAL A 254 13.03 -7.53 8.31
CA VAL A 254 12.13 -8.67 8.53
C VAL A 254 10.83 -8.20 9.20
N MET A 255 10.92 -7.44 10.29
CA MET A 255 9.73 -7.04 11.04
C MET A 255 8.77 -6.19 10.20
N ASN A 256 9.23 -5.13 9.55
CA ASN A 256 8.37 -4.34 8.64
C ASN A 256 8.02 -5.11 7.37
N GLY A 257 8.87 -6.04 6.92
CA GLY A 257 8.62 -6.92 5.78
C GLY A 257 7.35 -7.77 5.93
N LEU A 258 7.00 -8.20 7.15
CA LEU A 258 5.73 -8.88 7.41
C LEU A 258 4.51 -8.00 7.08
N TRP A 259 4.59 -6.69 7.37
CA TRP A 259 3.56 -5.70 7.02
C TRP A 259 3.55 -5.33 5.53
N VAL A 260 4.48 -5.84 4.73
CA VAL A 260 4.37 -5.80 3.26
C VAL A 260 3.75 -7.10 2.77
N ILE A 261 4.28 -8.24 3.19
CA ILE A 261 3.92 -9.57 2.68
C ILE A 261 2.46 -9.90 2.97
N PHE A 262 2.01 -9.79 4.23
CA PHE A 262 0.65 -10.20 4.59
C PHE A 262 -0.43 -9.26 4.03
N PRO A 263 -0.29 -7.92 4.13
CA PRO A 263 -1.24 -7.02 3.48
C PRO A 263 -1.28 -7.18 1.96
N ALA A 264 -0.15 -7.40 1.28
CA ALA A 264 -0.14 -7.70 -0.15
C ALA A 264 -0.88 -9.00 -0.48
N TYR A 265 -0.62 -10.08 0.27
CA TYR A 265 -1.36 -11.34 0.14
C TYR A 265 -2.86 -11.14 0.31
N MET A 266 -3.28 -10.38 1.34
CA MET A 266 -4.68 -10.07 1.60
C MET A 266 -5.31 -9.22 0.49
N THR A 267 -4.60 -8.19 -0.01
CA THR A 267 -5.06 -7.36 -1.12
C THR A 267 -5.33 -8.20 -2.38
N ILE A 268 -4.40 -9.08 -2.75
CA ILE A 268 -4.56 -9.94 -3.93
C ILE A 268 -5.72 -10.91 -3.71
N THR A 269 -5.80 -11.54 -2.54
CA THR A 269 -6.85 -12.50 -2.20
C THR A 269 -8.23 -11.87 -2.20
N PHE A 270 -8.40 -10.75 -1.50
CA PHE A 270 -9.67 -10.03 -1.45
C PHE A 270 -10.03 -9.42 -2.80
N GLY A 271 -9.06 -8.90 -3.56
CA GLY A 271 -9.29 -8.43 -4.93
C GLY A 271 -9.81 -9.54 -5.84
N SER A 272 -9.27 -10.76 -5.70
CA SER A 272 -9.73 -11.94 -6.45
C SER A 272 -11.16 -12.33 -6.09
N ASP A 273 -11.52 -12.28 -4.81
CA ASP A 273 -12.90 -12.52 -4.36
C ASP A 273 -13.89 -11.47 -4.90
N ILE A 274 -13.46 -10.20 -4.98
CA ILE A 274 -14.27 -9.11 -5.54
C ILE A 274 -14.54 -9.41 -7.01
N LEU A 275 -13.51 -9.74 -7.79
CA LEU A 275 -13.65 -10.08 -9.20
C LEU A 275 -14.59 -11.28 -9.40
N ALA A 276 -14.40 -12.35 -8.63
CA ALA A 276 -15.26 -13.54 -8.70
C ALA A 276 -16.74 -13.21 -8.40
N GLY A 277 -17.00 -12.30 -7.46
CA GLY A 277 -18.35 -11.83 -7.16
C GLY A 277 -18.98 -11.02 -8.30
N LEU A 278 -18.20 -10.13 -8.92
CA LEU A 278 -18.66 -9.33 -10.05
C LEU A 278 -18.93 -10.20 -11.29
N ASP A 279 -18.03 -11.15 -11.58
CA ASP A 279 -18.19 -12.08 -12.71
C ASP A 279 -19.43 -12.96 -12.54
N ALA A 280 -19.69 -13.47 -11.33
CA ALA A 280 -20.88 -14.25 -11.04
C ALA A 280 -22.17 -13.47 -11.33
N ALA A 281 -22.22 -12.19 -10.96
CA ALA A 281 -23.37 -11.32 -11.22
C ALA A 281 -23.62 -11.12 -12.72
N VAL A 282 -22.56 -10.89 -13.51
CA VAL A 282 -22.65 -10.75 -14.98
C VAL A 282 -23.18 -12.03 -15.63
N HIS A 283 -22.78 -13.19 -15.13
CA HIS A 283 -23.23 -14.48 -15.65
C HIS A 283 -24.69 -14.81 -15.30
N GLU A 284 -25.20 -14.33 -14.15
CA GLU A 284 -26.62 -14.48 -13.81
C GLU A 284 -27.51 -13.62 -14.71
N GLU A 285 -27.10 -12.40 -15.04
CA GLU A 285 -27.83 -11.52 -15.97
C GLU A 285 -27.97 -12.16 -17.36
N LYS A 286 -26.87 -12.75 -17.89
CA LYS A 286 -26.89 -13.46 -19.18
C LYS A 286 -27.79 -14.69 -19.21
N LYS A 287 -28.12 -15.29 -18.07
CA LYS A 287 -29.03 -16.43 -17.99
C LYS A 287 -30.51 -16.02 -17.90
N GLN A 288 -30.78 -14.78 -17.50
CA GLN A 288 -32.14 -14.25 -17.35
C GLN A 288 -32.67 -13.59 -18.64
N ASN A 289 -31.76 -13.17 -19.53
CA ASN A 289 -32.05 -12.62 -20.85
C ASN A 289 -31.97 -13.69 -21.93
#